data_AF-A0A1I4JXP1-F1
#
_entry.id   AF-A0A1I4JXP1-F1
#
_cell.length_a   1.000
_cell.length_b   1.000
_cell.length_c   1.000
_cell.angle_alpha   90.00
_cell.angle_beta   90.00
_cell.angle_gamma   90.00
#
_symmetry.space_group_name_H-M   'P 1'
#
loop_
_entity.id
_entity.type
_entity.pdbx_description
1 polymer ?
#
loop_
_entity_poly.entity_id
_entity_poly.type
_entity_poly.pdbx_seq_one_letter_code
_entity_poly.pdbx_strand_id
1 'polypeptide(L)'
;MKNAFWTTLSLLLVILVWYLAADRITPFTSNARVKAVLTPITPQVSGTVVEIRARNGQIVEAGEVLAVIDQRSYEIRVDEARADLARAMQDVGAGSADVESAQAKLSRAKADLETEKLQASRVFDLEAKGLVAIAKGDEARRRLSEAEAEVERATADLESIRTSLGSTGQDNPRIQKALAELADAELKLSWTTLTAPARGALSDLDLAAGSYARAGQDLLTFLDASNVWVEAYMTENNLGNIKIGDRVDVVLDRHPGRIIEGRVSSYSAAASDGTTSKPGQPAAIPRASGWLRSPQRFPVRIVLPDYMTAVETDDVRFSLNGQADVIVYTGDNTLLNTIGRAYIRVVSWFSYAY
;
A
#
# COMPACT_ATOMS: atom_id res chain seq x y z
N MET A 1 -0.70 -0.84 -75.87
CA MET A 1 -1.70 -1.24 -74.85
C MET A 1 -1.27 -2.45 -74.03
N LYS A 2 -0.80 -3.55 -74.64
CA LYS A 2 -0.34 -4.74 -73.87
C LYS A 2 0.77 -4.43 -72.86
N ASN A 3 1.80 -3.65 -73.24
CA ASN A 3 2.91 -3.33 -72.33
C ASN A 3 2.48 -2.47 -71.15
N ALA A 4 1.54 -1.53 -71.34
CA ALA A 4 1.00 -0.69 -70.28
C ALA A 4 0.21 -1.53 -69.24
N PHE A 5 -0.57 -2.50 -69.70
CA PHE A 5 -1.30 -3.43 -68.84
C PHE A 5 -0.37 -4.29 -67.97
N TRP A 6 0.71 -4.83 -68.55
CA TRP A 6 1.71 -5.59 -67.80
C TRP A 6 2.49 -4.71 -66.82
N THR A 7 2.85 -3.48 -67.19
CA THR A 7 3.52 -2.55 -66.26
C THR A 7 2.61 -2.15 -65.10
N THR A 8 1.32 -1.89 -65.34
CA THR A 8 0.37 -1.57 -64.26
C THR A 8 0.13 -2.78 -63.35
N LEU A 9 0.05 -3.98 -63.93
CA LEU A 9 -0.13 -5.21 -63.17
C LEU A 9 1.10 -5.54 -62.32
N SER A 10 2.31 -5.37 -62.86
CA SER A 10 3.55 -5.51 -62.09
C SER A 10 3.66 -4.48 -60.97
N LEU A 11 3.26 -3.23 -61.23
CA LEU A 11 3.23 -2.18 -60.20
C LEU A 11 2.25 -2.54 -59.08
N LEU A 12 1.04 -2.99 -59.42
CA LEU A 12 0.04 -3.44 -58.44
C LEU A 12 0.52 -4.64 -57.62
N LEU A 13 1.19 -5.61 -58.26
CA LEU A 13 1.77 -6.76 -57.57
C LEU A 13 2.87 -6.33 -56.59
N VAL A 14 3.75 -5.41 -57.01
CA VAL A 14 4.81 -4.87 -56.14
C VAL A 14 4.21 -4.12 -54.96
N ILE A 15 3.18 -3.31 -55.17
CA ILE A 15 2.45 -2.60 -54.10
C ILE A 15 1.77 -3.59 -53.15
N LEU A 16 1.16 -4.67 -53.67
CA LEU A 16 0.51 -5.70 -52.86
C LEU A 16 1.53 -6.45 -52.00
N VAL A 17 2.65 -6.89 -52.58
CA VAL A 17 3.73 -7.57 -51.87
C VAL A 17 4.34 -6.64 -50.82
N TRP A 18 4.55 -5.37 -51.17
CA TRP A 18 4.98 -4.34 -50.24
C TRP A 18 4.00 -4.18 -49.08
N TYR A 19 2.70 -4.05 -49.35
CA TYR A 19 1.67 -3.87 -48.35
C TYR A 19 1.62 -5.05 -47.36
N LEU A 20 1.66 -6.28 -47.88
CA LEU A 20 1.69 -7.49 -47.05
C LEU A 20 3.00 -7.61 -46.24
N ALA A 21 4.14 -7.20 -46.82
CA ALA A 21 5.42 -7.18 -46.13
C ALA A 21 5.48 -6.10 -45.05
N ALA A 22 4.97 -4.90 -45.32
CA ALA A 22 4.92 -3.78 -44.39
C ALA A 22 4.00 -4.08 -43.20
N ASP A 23 2.82 -4.67 -43.45
CA ASP A 23 1.90 -5.09 -42.39
C ASP A 23 2.54 -6.11 -41.43
N ARG A 24 3.46 -6.96 -41.92
CA ARG A 24 4.12 -7.96 -41.08
C ARG A 24 5.45 -7.51 -40.47
N ILE A 25 6.21 -6.65 -41.16
CA ILE A 25 7.59 -6.32 -40.79
C ILE A 25 7.69 -4.95 -40.10
N THR A 26 6.89 -3.99 -40.54
CA THR A 26 6.81 -2.65 -39.95
C THR A 26 5.35 -2.29 -39.64
N PRO A 27 4.69 -3.04 -38.73
CA PRO A 27 3.29 -2.83 -38.45
C PRO A 27 3.06 -1.44 -37.88
N PHE A 28 2.09 -0.75 -38.47
CA PHE A 28 1.64 0.58 -38.08
C PHE A 28 0.21 0.52 -37.56
N THR A 29 -0.08 1.25 -36.48
CA THR A 29 -1.44 1.45 -35.99
C THR A 29 -1.61 2.89 -35.50
N SER A 30 -2.73 3.49 -35.88
CA SER A 30 -3.22 4.75 -35.30
C SER A 30 -4.15 4.52 -34.12
N ASN A 31 -4.49 3.26 -33.82
CA ASN A 31 -5.28 2.91 -32.66
C ASN A 31 -4.33 2.58 -31.51
N ALA A 32 -3.70 3.62 -30.97
CA ALA A 32 -2.97 3.53 -29.72
C ALA A 32 -3.46 4.59 -28.73
N ARG A 33 -3.34 4.25 -27.44
CA ARG A 33 -3.81 5.07 -26.33
C ARG A 33 -2.75 5.15 -25.24
N VAL A 34 -2.54 6.34 -24.71
CA VAL A 34 -1.71 6.53 -23.50
C VAL A 34 -2.47 6.00 -22.29
N LYS A 35 -1.83 5.12 -21.52
CA LYS A 35 -2.35 4.50 -20.31
C LYS A 35 -1.34 4.69 -19.18
N ALA A 36 -1.83 4.67 -17.95
CA ALA A 36 -0.98 4.72 -16.77
C ALA A 36 -1.65 3.97 -15.62
N VAL A 37 -0.87 3.71 -14.57
CA VAL A 37 -1.42 3.10 -13.36
C VAL A 37 -2.31 4.11 -12.66
N LEU A 38 -3.58 3.74 -12.51
CA LEU A 38 -4.57 4.50 -11.76
C LEU A 38 -4.65 3.92 -10.36
N THR A 39 -4.41 4.74 -9.35
CA THR A 39 -4.56 4.38 -7.95
C THR A 39 -5.65 5.24 -7.35
N PRO A 40 -6.81 4.68 -6.98
CA PRO A 40 -7.80 5.44 -6.24
C PRO A 40 -7.21 5.84 -4.89
N ILE A 41 -7.33 7.12 -4.53
CA ILE A 41 -6.99 7.60 -3.19
C ILE A 41 -8.24 7.51 -2.34
N THR A 42 -8.19 6.55 -1.42
CA THR A 42 -9.30 6.15 -0.58
C THR A 42 -8.94 6.46 0.88
N PRO A 43 -9.76 7.21 1.62
CA PRO A 43 -9.52 7.52 3.01
C PRO A 43 -9.67 6.26 3.86
N GLN A 44 -8.82 6.13 4.86
CA GLN A 44 -8.88 5.02 5.83
C GLN A 44 -9.79 5.36 7.01
N VAL A 45 -10.05 6.65 7.24
CA VAL A 45 -10.92 7.17 8.28
C VAL A 45 -12.05 8.01 7.68
N SER A 46 -13.19 8.07 8.37
CA SER A 46 -14.35 8.83 7.90
C SER A 46 -14.45 10.17 8.62
N GLY A 47 -14.84 11.21 7.91
CA GLY A 47 -15.06 12.52 8.53
C GLY A 47 -15.35 13.61 7.52
N THR A 48 -15.58 14.82 8.02
CA THR A 48 -15.81 15.98 7.16
C THR A 48 -14.47 16.51 6.65
N VAL A 49 -14.39 16.77 5.35
CA VAL A 49 -13.22 17.37 4.72
C VAL A 49 -13.23 18.87 4.99
N VAL A 50 -12.20 19.36 5.68
CA VAL A 50 -12.10 20.77 6.08
C VAL A 50 -11.32 21.58 5.06
N GLU A 51 -10.28 20.97 4.47
CA GLU A 51 -9.38 21.64 3.53
C GLU A 51 -9.07 20.73 2.34
N ILE A 52 -9.03 21.31 1.15
CA ILE A 52 -8.58 20.65 -0.08
C ILE A 52 -7.47 21.51 -0.66
N ARG A 53 -6.26 20.95 -0.74
CA ARG A 53 -5.07 21.61 -1.28
C ARG A 53 -4.79 21.20 -2.72
N ALA A 54 -5.27 20.02 -3.10
CA ALA A 54 -5.18 19.50 -4.44
C ALA A 54 -6.16 20.16 -5.42
N ARG A 55 -5.78 20.26 -6.69
CA ARG A 55 -6.66 20.61 -7.81
C ARG A 55 -6.64 19.52 -8.87
N ASN A 56 -7.76 19.38 -9.59
CA ASN A 56 -7.84 18.46 -10.72
C ASN A 56 -6.81 18.82 -11.80
N GLY A 57 -6.05 17.84 -12.30
CA GLY A 57 -4.97 18.01 -13.26
C GLY A 57 -3.65 18.57 -12.70
N GLN A 58 -3.55 18.79 -11.38
CA GLN A 58 -2.31 19.20 -10.74
C GLN A 58 -1.32 18.03 -10.65
N ILE A 59 -0.05 18.31 -10.90
CA ILE A 59 1.06 17.40 -10.60
C ILE A 59 1.46 17.62 -9.15
N VAL A 60 1.56 16.54 -8.40
CA VAL A 60 1.94 16.51 -6.98
C VAL A 60 3.14 15.61 -6.77
N GLU A 61 3.92 15.92 -5.75
CA GLU A 61 5.07 15.12 -5.33
C GLU A 61 4.70 14.12 -4.23
N ALA A 62 5.56 13.12 -4.01
CA ALA A 62 5.37 12.14 -2.94
C ALA A 62 5.30 12.84 -1.56
N GLY A 63 4.26 12.53 -0.79
CA GLY A 63 4.01 13.11 0.54
C GLY A 63 3.29 14.46 0.54
N GLU A 64 2.99 15.05 -0.62
CA GLU A 64 2.24 16.30 -0.70
C GLU A 64 0.80 16.09 -0.20
N VAL A 65 0.33 17.03 0.64
CA VAL A 65 -1.02 16.95 1.23
C VAL A 65 -2.07 17.30 0.19
N LEU A 66 -3.00 16.38 -0.03
CA LEU A 66 -4.08 16.48 -1.00
C LEU A 66 -5.34 17.09 -0.38
N ALA A 67 -5.74 16.54 0.77
CA ALA A 67 -6.93 16.96 1.51
C ALA A 67 -6.77 16.63 3.00
N VAL A 68 -7.50 17.36 3.85
CA VAL A 68 -7.47 17.21 5.30
C VAL A 68 -8.89 16.97 5.81
N ILE A 69 -9.07 15.85 6.49
CA ILE A 69 -10.28 15.50 7.25
C ILE A 69 -10.19 16.17 8.63
N ASP A 70 -11.34 16.58 9.19
CA ASP A 70 -11.43 17.21 10.50
C ASP A 70 -10.74 16.36 11.58
N GLN A 71 -9.68 16.91 12.16
CA GLN A 71 -8.78 16.20 13.07
C GLN A 71 -9.30 16.23 14.51
N ARG A 72 -10.20 17.14 14.86
CA ARG A 72 -10.55 17.45 16.26
C ARG A 72 -11.06 16.22 17.02
N SER A 73 -11.91 15.41 16.39
CA SER A 73 -12.41 14.18 17.03
C SER A 73 -11.30 13.14 17.24
N TYR A 74 -10.30 13.10 16.34
CA TYR A 74 -9.17 12.18 16.42
C TYR A 74 -8.11 12.65 17.43
N GLU A 75 -7.86 13.95 17.52
CA GLU A 75 -7.02 14.56 18.56
C GLU A 75 -7.56 14.25 19.96
N ILE A 76 -8.88 14.42 20.16
CA ILE A 76 -9.54 14.05 21.42
C ILE A 76 -9.35 12.56 21.73
N ARG A 77 -9.44 11.67 20.73
CA ARG A 77 -9.22 10.23 20.92
C ARG A 77 -7.77 9.92 21.32
N VAL A 78 -6.79 10.65 20.77
CA VAL A 78 -5.38 10.52 21.17
C VAL A 78 -5.19 10.98 22.61
N ASP A 79 -5.81 12.09 23.00
CA ASP A 79 -5.74 12.60 24.37
C ASP A 79 -6.44 11.67 25.38
N GLU A 80 -7.58 11.08 25.02
CA GLU A 80 -8.24 10.01 25.78
C GLU A 80 -7.29 8.82 25.97
N ALA A 81 -6.70 8.29 24.89
CA ALA A 81 -5.81 7.14 24.97
C ALA A 81 -4.53 7.43 25.76
N ARG A 82 -4.01 8.66 25.69
CA ARG A 82 -2.87 9.12 26.50
C ARG A 82 -3.24 9.17 27.99
N ALA A 83 -4.44 9.64 28.33
CA ALA A 83 -4.93 9.63 29.70
C ALA A 83 -5.12 8.20 30.21
N ASP A 84 -5.61 7.29 29.37
CA ASP A 84 -5.80 5.88 29.70
C ASP A 84 -4.46 5.16 29.96
N LEU A 85 -3.43 5.47 29.17
CA LEU A 85 -2.06 5.03 29.42
C LEU A 85 -1.53 5.55 30.76
N ALA A 86 -1.74 6.83 31.07
CA ALA A 86 -1.33 7.40 32.34
C ALA A 86 -2.04 6.71 33.52
N ARG A 87 -3.34 6.40 33.42
CA ARG A 87 -4.07 5.62 34.43
C ARG A 87 -3.50 4.21 34.58
N ALA A 88 -3.24 3.51 33.48
CA ALA A 88 -2.64 2.17 33.52
C ALA A 88 -1.26 2.17 34.21
N MET A 89 -0.43 3.17 33.94
CA MET A 89 0.85 3.35 34.62
C MET A 89 0.69 3.61 36.13
N GLN A 90 -0.28 4.45 36.52
CA GLN A 90 -0.61 4.72 37.91
C GLN A 90 -1.09 3.46 38.64
N ASP A 91 -1.95 2.65 38.01
CA ASP A 91 -2.46 1.40 38.58
C ASP A 91 -1.33 0.37 38.83
N VAL A 92 -0.38 0.25 37.89
CA VAL A 92 0.79 -0.62 38.05
C VAL A 92 1.73 -0.09 39.15
N GLY A 93 1.86 1.24 39.25
CA GLY A 93 2.61 1.89 40.33
C GLY A 93 1.99 1.62 41.70
N ALA A 94 0.66 1.74 41.82
CA ALA A 94 -0.08 1.44 43.04
C ALA A 94 0.06 -0.04 43.44
N GLY A 95 -0.11 -0.96 42.48
CA GLY A 95 0.06 -2.39 42.75
C GLY A 95 1.49 -2.77 43.16
N SER A 96 2.50 -2.04 42.68
CA SER A 96 3.88 -2.23 43.11
C SER A 96 4.10 -1.79 44.57
N ALA A 97 3.47 -0.70 45.00
CA ALA A 97 3.47 -0.27 46.40
C ALA A 97 2.73 -1.29 47.31
N ASP A 98 1.67 -1.92 46.81
CA ASP A 98 0.96 -2.99 47.53
C ASP A 98 1.85 -4.23 47.74
N VAL A 99 2.65 -4.61 46.73
CA VAL A 99 3.64 -5.69 46.86
C VAL A 99 4.69 -5.34 47.92
N GLU A 100 5.19 -4.10 47.94
CA GLU A 100 6.16 -3.65 48.95
C GLU A 100 5.56 -3.71 50.37
N SER A 101 4.31 -3.27 50.53
CA SER A 101 3.57 -3.35 51.79
C SER A 101 3.38 -4.80 52.26
N ALA A 102 2.98 -5.71 51.36
CA ALA A 102 2.84 -7.14 51.67
C ALA A 102 4.18 -7.79 52.03
N GLN A 103 5.26 -7.41 51.34
CA GLN A 103 6.61 -7.88 51.64
C GLN A 103 7.06 -7.43 53.04
N ALA A 104 6.73 -6.20 53.45
CA ALA A 104 7.02 -5.70 54.80
C ALA A 104 6.23 -6.47 55.88
N LYS A 105 4.96 -6.82 55.61
CA LYS A 105 4.15 -7.67 56.51
C LYS A 105 4.76 -9.07 56.67
N LEU A 106 5.18 -9.69 55.56
CA LEU A 106 5.87 -10.99 55.60
C LEU A 106 7.19 -10.92 56.38
N SER A 107 7.97 -9.86 56.18
CA SER A 107 9.23 -9.65 56.92
C SER A 107 8.99 -9.52 58.43
N ARG A 108 7.91 -8.83 58.85
CA ARG A 108 7.49 -8.75 60.24
C ARG A 108 7.09 -10.13 60.80
N ALA A 109 6.21 -10.84 60.11
CA ALA A 109 5.76 -12.17 60.54
C ALA A 109 6.93 -13.16 60.70
N LYS A 110 7.94 -13.10 59.81
CA LYS A 110 9.17 -13.89 59.92
C LYS A 110 10.01 -13.52 61.14
N ALA A 111 10.14 -12.22 61.45
CA ALA A 111 10.87 -11.77 62.63
C ALA A 111 10.18 -12.20 63.95
N ASP A 112 8.84 -12.17 63.96
CA ASP A 112 8.03 -12.64 65.08
C ASP A 112 8.18 -14.15 65.26
N LEU A 113 8.14 -14.93 64.17
CA LEU A 113 8.39 -16.37 64.19
C LEU A 113 9.77 -16.72 64.74
N GLU A 114 10.84 -16.01 64.33
CA GLU A 114 12.18 -16.26 64.86
C GLU A 114 12.27 -15.94 66.37
N THR A 115 11.57 -14.91 66.83
CA THR A 115 11.46 -14.59 68.25
C THR A 115 10.77 -15.71 69.02
N GLU A 116 9.63 -16.19 68.54
CA GLU A 116 8.87 -17.29 69.17
C GLU A 116 9.64 -18.61 69.13
N LYS A 117 10.38 -18.91 68.05
CA LYS A 117 11.28 -20.09 67.99
C LYS A 117 12.34 -20.06 69.08
N LEU A 118 13.02 -18.92 69.26
CA LEU A 118 14.05 -18.77 70.29
C LEU A 118 13.46 -18.92 71.71
N GLN A 119 12.27 -18.37 71.94
CA GLN A 119 11.58 -18.51 73.22
C GLN A 119 11.13 -19.96 73.45
N ALA A 120 10.52 -20.60 72.45
CA ALA A 120 10.06 -21.98 72.51
C ALA A 120 11.23 -22.95 72.76
N SER A 121 12.36 -22.77 72.09
CA SER A 121 13.58 -23.58 72.30
C SER A 121 14.05 -23.51 73.76
N ARG A 122 14.07 -22.33 74.38
CA ARG A 122 14.42 -22.18 75.80
C ARG A 122 13.43 -22.91 76.71
N VAL A 123 12.13 -22.85 76.39
CA VAL A 123 11.09 -23.55 77.18
C VAL A 123 11.22 -25.06 77.03
N PHE A 124 11.46 -25.58 75.83
CA PHE A 124 11.63 -27.02 75.59
C PHE A 124 12.89 -27.57 76.28
N ASP A 125 13.99 -26.82 76.29
CA ASP A 125 15.20 -27.20 77.02
C ASP A 125 14.98 -27.27 78.53
N LEU A 126 14.16 -26.37 79.08
CA LEU A 126 13.78 -26.37 80.50
C LEU A 126 12.78 -27.49 80.82
N GLU A 127 11.85 -27.78 79.91
CA GLU A 127 10.86 -28.86 80.03
C GLU A 127 11.55 -30.22 80.06
N ALA A 128 12.53 -30.44 79.16
CA ALA A 128 13.34 -31.66 79.11
C ALA A 128 14.13 -31.89 80.40
N LYS A 129 14.46 -30.83 81.14
CA LYS A 129 15.14 -30.89 82.45
C LYS A 129 14.17 -30.98 83.63
N GLY A 130 12.85 -30.99 83.39
CA GLY A 130 11.82 -31.00 84.43
C GLY A 130 11.70 -29.69 85.22
N LEU A 131 12.19 -28.57 84.67
CA LEU A 131 12.26 -27.27 85.36
C LEU A 131 11.04 -26.37 85.09
N VAL A 132 10.14 -26.76 84.18
CA VAL A 132 8.89 -26.06 83.87
C VAL A 132 7.73 -27.06 83.74
N ALA A 133 6.50 -26.59 83.94
CA ALA A 133 5.31 -27.42 83.78
C ALA A 133 5.03 -27.76 82.30
N ILE A 134 4.52 -28.97 82.03
CA ILE A 134 4.14 -29.43 80.68
C ILE A 134 3.19 -28.43 79.99
N ALA A 135 2.24 -27.86 80.74
CA ALA A 135 1.32 -26.84 80.23
C ALA A 135 2.04 -25.61 79.64
N LYS A 136 3.23 -25.25 80.15
CA LYS A 136 4.05 -24.15 79.63
C LYS A 136 4.74 -24.54 78.31
N GLY A 137 5.15 -25.80 78.17
CA GLY A 137 5.65 -26.36 76.90
C GLY A 137 4.55 -26.43 75.83
N ASP A 138 3.35 -26.85 76.20
CA ASP A 138 2.18 -26.87 75.30
C ASP A 138 1.78 -25.44 74.85
N GLU A 139 1.87 -24.45 75.74
CA GLU A 139 1.67 -23.04 75.40
C GLU A 139 2.70 -22.55 74.37
N ALA A 140 3.99 -22.88 74.56
CA ALA A 140 5.04 -22.53 73.62
C ALA A 140 4.86 -23.20 72.25
N ARG A 141 4.46 -24.48 72.21
CA ARG A 141 4.11 -25.19 70.97
C ARG A 141 2.96 -24.51 70.22
N ARG A 142 1.89 -24.08 70.92
CA ARG A 142 0.78 -23.35 70.29
C ARG A 142 1.22 -22.02 69.70
N ARG A 143 1.98 -21.20 70.44
CA ARG A 143 2.49 -19.90 69.94
C ARG A 143 3.38 -20.05 68.72
N LEU A 144 4.26 -21.05 68.73
CA LEU A 144 5.09 -21.36 67.58
C LEU A 144 4.22 -21.71 66.35
N SER A 145 3.24 -22.60 66.54
CA SER A 145 2.32 -22.99 65.47
C SER A 145 1.48 -21.81 64.95
N GLU A 146 1.05 -20.89 65.82
CA GLU A 146 0.37 -19.65 65.42
C GLU A 146 1.27 -18.73 64.59
N ALA A 147 2.53 -18.55 65.00
CA ALA A 147 3.49 -17.73 64.25
C ALA A 147 3.86 -18.34 62.89
N GLU A 148 3.96 -19.68 62.81
CA GLU A 148 4.16 -20.40 61.55
C GLU A 148 2.98 -20.19 60.59
N ALA A 149 1.74 -20.32 61.09
CA ALA A 149 0.53 -20.10 60.30
C ALA A 149 0.40 -18.64 59.81
N GLU A 150 0.87 -17.65 60.59
CA GLU A 150 0.87 -16.25 60.16
C GLU A 150 1.90 -15.98 59.05
N VAL A 151 3.08 -16.61 59.11
CA VAL A 151 4.06 -16.53 58.01
C VAL A 151 3.49 -17.17 56.74
N GLU A 152 2.80 -18.30 56.86
CA GLU A 152 2.14 -18.95 55.72
C GLU A 152 1.07 -18.03 55.10
N ARG A 153 0.22 -17.43 55.93
CA ARG A 153 -0.79 -16.45 55.49
C ARG A 153 -0.15 -15.25 54.78
N ALA A 154 0.85 -14.61 55.39
CA ALA A 154 1.52 -13.46 54.79
C ALA A 154 2.26 -13.81 53.49
N THR A 155 2.74 -15.05 53.36
CA THR A 155 3.36 -15.55 52.12
C THR A 155 2.31 -15.72 51.02
N ALA A 156 1.17 -16.32 51.34
CA ALA A 156 0.06 -16.49 50.41
C ALA A 156 -0.52 -15.14 49.95
N ASP A 157 -0.65 -14.17 50.86
CA ASP A 157 -1.12 -12.81 50.55
C ASP A 157 -0.16 -12.10 49.59
N LEU A 158 1.15 -12.17 49.87
CA LEU A 158 2.18 -11.59 49.00
C LEU A 158 2.14 -12.20 47.59
N GLU A 159 2.02 -13.52 47.50
CA GLU A 159 1.96 -14.22 46.21
C GLU A 159 0.69 -13.88 45.43
N SER A 160 -0.45 -13.76 46.11
CA SER A 160 -1.71 -13.31 45.51
C SER A 160 -1.59 -11.91 44.92
N ILE A 161 -1.00 -10.97 45.66
CA ILE A 161 -0.80 -9.58 45.20
C ILE A 161 0.20 -9.53 44.04
N ARG A 162 1.30 -10.29 44.10
CA ARG A 162 2.27 -10.40 43.00
C ARG A 162 1.63 -10.94 41.73
N THR A 163 0.81 -11.98 41.86
CA THR A 163 0.08 -12.58 40.73
C THR A 163 -0.93 -11.60 40.13
N SER A 164 -1.62 -10.82 40.97
CA SER A 164 -2.57 -9.79 40.53
C SER A 164 -1.91 -8.63 39.79
N LEU A 165 -0.70 -8.23 40.22
CA LEU A 165 0.11 -7.22 39.53
C LEU A 165 0.63 -7.74 38.18
N GLY A 166 1.09 -9.00 38.14
CA GLY A 166 1.69 -9.60 36.95
C GLY A 166 3.10 -9.07 36.67
N SER A 167 3.45 -8.92 35.39
CA SER A 167 4.73 -8.32 34.98
C SER A 167 4.82 -6.85 35.41
N THR A 168 6.01 -6.42 35.82
CA THR A 168 6.27 -5.02 36.17
C THR A 168 6.82 -4.25 34.98
N GLY A 169 6.65 -2.92 34.99
CA GLY A 169 7.17 -2.04 33.94
C GLY A 169 6.33 -2.07 32.65
N GLN A 170 6.96 -1.74 31.53
CA GLN A 170 6.26 -1.57 30.25
C GLN A 170 5.67 -2.87 29.70
N ASP A 171 6.16 -4.03 30.11
CA ASP A 171 5.65 -5.34 29.69
C ASP A 171 4.38 -5.76 30.45
N ASN A 172 3.84 -4.92 31.34
CA ASN A 172 2.56 -5.17 31.97
C ASN A 172 1.45 -5.18 30.90
N PRO A 173 0.58 -6.22 30.82
CA PRO A 173 -0.49 -6.30 29.84
C PRO A 173 -1.44 -5.09 29.84
N ARG A 174 -1.64 -4.44 31.00
CA ARG A 174 -2.48 -3.24 31.11
C ARG A 174 -1.82 -2.04 30.42
N ILE A 175 -0.51 -1.88 30.59
CA ILE A 175 0.28 -0.82 29.92
C ILE A 175 0.39 -1.10 28.42
N GLN A 176 0.69 -2.34 28.02
CA GLN A 176 0.77 -2.73 26.61
C GLN A 176 -0.55 -2.50 25.87
N LYS A 177 -1.68 -2.84 26.51
CA LYS A 177 -3.01 -2.55 25.95
C LYS A 177 -3.21 -1.05 25.73
N ALA A 178 -2.94 -0.22 26.74
CA ALA A 178 -3.10 1.22 26.63
C ALA A 178 -2.14 1.86 25.62
N LEU A 179 -0.91 1.35 25.50
CA LEU A 179 0.04 1.75 24.46
C LEU A 179 -0.47 1.41 23.06
N ALA A 180 -1.05 0.22 22.87
CA ALA A 180 -1.63 -0.18 21.60
C ALA A 180 -2.85 0.69 21.22
N GLU A 181 -3.69 1.03 22.21
CA GLU A 181 -4.83 1.94 22.02
C GLU A 181 -4.37 3.37 21.67
N LEU A 182 -3.29 3.86 22.28
CA LEU A 182 -2.68 5.14 21.92
C LEU A 182 -2.12 5.11 20.49
N ALA A 183 -1.38 4.07 20.13
CA ALA A 183 -0.82 3.91 18.79
C ALA A 183 -1.92 3.83 17.71
N ASP A 184 -3.02 3.13 17.98
CA ASP A 184 -4.18 3.07 17.08
C ASP A 184 -4.85 4.45 16.92
N ALA A 185 -4.99 5.21 18.00
CA ALA A 185 -5.54 6.57 17.95
C ALA A 185 -4.62 7.53 17.16
N GLU A 186 -3.32 7.47 17.38
CA GLU A 186 -2.31 8.28 16.65
C GLU A 186 -2.27 7.91 15.17
N LEU A 187 -2.36 6.62 14.84
CA LEU A 187 -2.42 6.15 13.46
C LEU A 187 -3.69 6.67 12.76
N LYS A 188 -4.85 6.59 13.41
CA LYS A 188 -6.11 7.14 12.88
C LYS A 188 -6.05 8.66 12.70
N LEU A 189 -5.39 9.37 13.61
CA LEU A 189 -5.13 10.81 13.47
C LEU A 189 -4.24 11.07 12.24
N SER A 190 -3.19 10.28 12.02
CA SER A 190 -2.33 10.43 10.83
C SER A 190 -3.11 10.23 9.52
N TRP A 191 -4.07 9.31 9.50
CA TRP A 191 -4.92 9.03 8.33
C TRP A 191 -5.93 10.13 8.00
N THR A 192 -6.12 11.12 8.87
CA THR A 192 -6.93 12.30 8.56
C THR A 192 -6.30 13.17 7.48
N THR A 193 -4.98 13.09 7.30
CA THR A 193 -4.26 13.84 6.27
C THR A 193 -4.03 12.92 5.07
N LEU A 194 -4.70 13.21 3.96
CA LEU A 194 -4.53 12.47 2.72
C LEU A 194 -3.32 13.02 1.97
N THR A 195 -2.33 12.17 1.72
CA THR A 195 -1.10 12.53 1.01
C THR A 195 -0.92 11.75 -0.28
N ALA A 196 -0.19 12.31 -1.24
CA ALA A 196 0.17 11.62 -2.47
C ALA A 196 1.19 10.48 -2.19
N PRO A 197 0.98 9.26 -2.71
CA PRO A 197 1.90 8.13 -2.49
C PRO A 197 3.20 8.23 -3.30
N ALA A 198 3.16 8.92 -4.45
CA ALA A 198 4.28 9.10 -5.35
C ALA A 198 4.12 10.42 -6.14
N ARG A 199 5.09 10.75 -7.00
CA ARG A 199 4.94 11.83 -7.97
C ARG A 199 3.91 11.43 -9.03
N GLY A 200 2.92 12.28 -9.27
CA GLY A 200 1.84 11.96 -10.20
C GLY A 200 0.85 13.09 -10.43
N ALA A 201 -0.13 12.82 -11.29
CA ALA A 201 -1.21 13.77 -11.59
C ALA A 201 -2.51 13.34 -10.90
N LEU A 202 -3.33 14.30 -10.52
CA LEU A 202 -4.63 14.05 -9.93
C LEU A 202 -5.74 14.16 -10.99
N SER A 203 -6.67 13.21 -10.98
CA SER A 203 -7.86 13.17 -11.83
C SER A 203 -9.11 12.91 -10.98
N ASP A 204 -10.27 13.29 -11.52
CA ASP A 204 -11.58 12.93 -10.97
C ASP A 204 -11.75 13.32 -9.49
N LEU A 205 -11.27 14.52 -9.14
CA LEU A 205 -11.47 15.09 -7.81
C LEU A 205 -12.94 15.49 -7.65
N ASP A 206 -13.74 14.60 -7.06
CA ASP A 206 -15.16 14.82 -6.74
C ASP A 206 -15.31 15.15 -5.24
N LEU A 207 -14.54 16.14 -4.78
CA LEU A 207 -14.48 16.53 -3.38
C LEU A 207 -14.58 18.04 -3.24
N ALA A 208 -15.44 18.48 -2.33
CA ALA A 208 -15.57 19.88 -1.94
C ALA A 208 -15.33 20.04 -0.43
N ALA A 209 -14.82 21.19 0.00
CA ALA A 209 -14.72 21.50 1.41
C ALA A 209 -16.13 21.45 2.05
N GLY A 210 -16.25 20.79 3.20
CA GLY A 210 -17.52 20.50 3.86
C GLY A 210 -18.18 19.17 3.43
N SER A 211 -17.65 18.47 2.42
CA SER A 211 -18.12 17.13 2.06
C SER A 211 -17.72 16.09 3.11
N TYR A 212 -18.49 15.01 3.20
CA TYR A 212 -18.22 13.91 4.13
C TYR A 212 -17.51 12.75 3.41
N ALA A 213 -16.25 12.54 3.77
CA ALA A 213 -15.45 11.43 3.29
C ALA A 213 -15.80 10.15 4.08
N ARG A 214 -16.11 9.06 3.36
CA ARG A 214 -16.34 7.73 3.96
C ARG A 214 -15.11 6.86 3.78
N ALA A 215 -14.71 6.19 4.84
CA ALA A 215 -13.63 5.20 4.78
C ALA A 215 -13.95 4.12 3.75
N GLY A 216 -12.99 3.82 2.87
CA GLY A 216 -13.17 2.84 1.80
C GLY A 216 -13.89 3.36 0.54
N GLN A 217 -14.32 4.63 0.50
CA GLN A 217 -14.90 5.24 -0.70
C GLN A 217 -13.88 6.13 -1.42
N ASP A 218 -13.66 5.87 -2.71
CA ASP A 218 -12.72 6.63 -3.54
C ASP A 218 -13.11 8.12 -3.61
N LEU A 219 -12.17 9.02 -3.32
CA LEU A 219 -12.40 10.47 -3.36
C LEU A 219 -11.80 11.13 -4.60
N LEU A 220 -10.69 10.58 -5.08
CA LEU A 220 -9.98 11.04 -6.27
C LEU A 220 -9.16 9.90 -6.87
N THR A 221 -8.75 10.05 -8.12
CA THR A 221 -7.87 9.10 -8.80
C THR A 221 -6.48 9.71 -8.95
N PHE A 222 -5.47 9.02 -8.44
CA PHE A 222 -4.07 9.37 -8.62
C PHE A 222 -3.48 8.62 -9.82
N LEU A 223 -2.79 9.36 -10.69
CA LEU A 223 -2.10 8.87 -11.87
C LEU A 223 -0.60 8.87 -11.60
N ASP A 224 0.02 7.69 -11.54
CA ASP A 224 1.47 7.61 -11.35
C ASP A 224 2.22 8.07 -12.62
N ALA A 225 2.97 9.16 -12.49
CA ALA A 225 3.76 9.74 -13.58
C ALA A 225 4.95 8.86 -13.98
N SER A 226 5.40 7.99 -13.08
CA SER A 226 6.55 7.10 -13.32
C SER A 226 6.16 5.86 -14.10
N ASN A 227 4.87 5.50 -14.16
CA ASN A 227 4.40 4.25 -14.75
C ASN A 227 3.38 4.51 -15.87
N VAL A 228 3.84 5.20 -16.92
CA VAL A 228 3.05 5.50 -18.13
C VAL A 228 3.50 4.63 -19.30
N TRP A 229 2.54 4.07 -20.04
CA TRP A 229 2.81 3.27 -21.24
C TRP A 229 1.83 3.63 -22.36
N VAL A 230 2.19 3.27 -23.59
CA VAL A 230 1.30 3.34 -24.74
C VAL A 230 0.77 1.94 -25.03
N GLU A 231 -0.53 1.82 -25.10
CA GLU A 231 -1.22 0.59 -25.49
C GLU A 231 -1.63 0.70 -26.96
N ALA A 232 -0.93 -0.03 -27.82
CA ALA A 232 -1.15 -0.04 -29.26
C ALA A 232 -1.92 -1.29 -29.69
N TYR A 233 -3.09 -1.09 -30.31
CA TYR A 233 -3.96 -2.19 -30.74
C TYR A 233 -3.55 -2.69 -32.12
N MET A 234 -2.80 -3.78 -32.13
CA MET A 234 -2.24 -4.44 -33.33
C MET A 234 -3.07 -5.65 -33.75
N THR A 235 -3.08 -6.00 -35.03
CA THR A 235 -3.79 -7.20 -35.53
C THR A 235 -3.00 -8.49 -35.25
N GLU A 236 -3.69 -9.64 -35.28
CA GLU A 236 -3.06 -10.96 -35.12
C GLU A 236 -1.87 -11.19 -36.08
N ASN A 237 -1.97 -10.69 -37.33
CA ASN A 237 -0.90 -10.83 -38.31
C ASN A 237 0.35 -10.02 -37.94
N ASN A 238 0.15 -8.84 -37.31
CA ASN A 238 1.25 -7.99 -36.87
C ASN A 238 2.03 -8.65 -35.70
N LEU A 239 1.33 -9.32 -34.78
CA LEU A 239 1.94 -9.96 -33.61
C LEU A 239 2.93 -11.08 -33.98
N GLY A 240 2.79 -11.71 -35.14
CA GLY A 240 3.61 -12.86 -35.53
C GLY A 240 5.12 -12.57 -35.61
N ASN A 241 5.51 -11.30 -35.83
CA ASN A 241 6.91 -10.89 -35.90
C ASN A 241 7.35 -9.95 -34.77
N ILE A 242 6.42 -9.39 -34.00
CA ILE A 242 6.73 -8.48 -32.89
C ILE A 242 7.37 -9.28 -31.74
N LYS A 243 8.54 -8.83 -31.29
CA LYS A 243 9.25 -9.39 -30.13
C LYS A 243 9.35 -8.36 -29.01
N ILE A 244 9.46 -8.86 -27.79
CA ILE A 244 9.77 -8.02 -26.63
C ILE A 244 11.16 -7.40 -26.85
N GLY A 245 11.25 -6.08 -26.68
CA GLY A 245 12.46 -5.29 -26.89
C GLY A 245 12.56 -4.60 -28.25
N ASP A 246 11.68 -4.93 -29.21
CA ASP A 246 11.64 -4.28 -30.53
C ASP A 246 11.51 -2.77 -30.39
N ARG A 247 12.20 -2.04 -31.29
CA ARG A 247 12.16 -0.58 -31.33
C ARG A 247 10.82 -0.11 -31.89
N VAL A 248 10.29 0.94 -31.28
CA VAL A 248 9.00 1.53 -31.63
C VAL A 248 9.16 3.03 -31.74
N ASP A 249 8.60 3.63 -32.79
CA ASP A 249 8.46 5.08 -32.88
C ASP A 249 7.00 5.43 -32.59
N VAL A 250 6.80 6.36 -31.65
CA VAL A 250 5.49 6.82 -31.22
C VAL A 250 5.35 8.30 -31.49
N VAL A 251 4.23 8.70 -32.09
CA VAL A 251 3.84 10.09 -32.28
C VAL A 251 2.57 10.33 -31.48
N LEU A 252 2.61 11.31 -30.59
CA LEU A 252 1.45 11.70 -29.78
C LEU A 252 0.74 12.88 -30.46
N ASP A 253 -0.58 12.81 -30.61
CA ASP A 253 -1.38 13.90 -31.18
C ASP A 253 -1.19 15.22 -30.42
N ARG A 254 -0.97 15.13 -29.11
CA ARG A 254 -0.71 16.30 -28.24
C ARG A 254 0.62 17.00 -28.53
N HIS A 255 1.58 16.28 -29.13
CA HIS A 255 2.90 16.80 -29.47
C HIS A 255 3.20 16.54 -30.95
N PRO A 256 2.53 17.27 -31.86
CA PRO A 256 2.71 17.05 -33.28
C PRO A 256 4.17 17.29 -33.70
N GLY A 257 4.66 16.50 -34.65
CA GLY A 257 6.04 16.52 -35.13
C GLY A 257 7.09 15.85 -34.24
N ARG A 258 6.80 15.54 -32.97
CA ARG A 258 7.76 14.88 -32.07
C ARG A 258 7.61 13.36 -32.16
N ILE A 259 8.69 12.69 -32.57
CA ILE A 259 8.77 11.23 -32.55
C ILE A 259 9.48 10.83 -31.27
N ILE A 260 8.84 9.97 -30.48
CA ILE A 260 9.35 9.45 -29.22
C ILE A 260 9.75 8.00 -29.44
N GLU A 261 11.00 7.67 -29.12
CA GLU A 261 11.48 6.30 -29.19
C GLU A 261 10.98 5.50 -27.98
N GLY A 262 10.45 4.31 -28.27
CA GLY A 262 9.92 3.38 -27.30
C GLY A 262 10.41 1.96 -27.56
N ARG A 263 10.03 1.06 -26.66
CA ARG A 263 10.29 -0.38 -26.79
C ARG A 263 9.06 -1.19 -26.45
N VAL A 264 8.86 -2.28 -27.18
CA VAL A 264 7.85 -3.27 -26.83
C VAL A 264 8.24 -3.91 -25.49
N SER A 265 7.42 -3.71 -24.46
CA SER A 265 7.64 -4.30 -23.14
C SER A 265 6.92 -5.63 -23.00
N SER A 266 5.66 -5.69 -23.40
CA SER A 266 4.85 -6.91 -23.35
C SER A 266 3.68 -6.82 -24.32
N TYR A 267 3.11 -7.94 -24.71
CA TYR A 267 1.83 -8.01 -25.40
C TYR A 267 0.93 -9.02 -24.69
N SER A 268 -0.37 -8.77 -24.59
CA SER A 268 -1.29 -9.73 -23.99
C SER A 268 -1.74 -10.77 -25.02
N ALA A 269 -1.85 -12.03 -24.60
CA ALA A 269 -2.48 -13.08 -25.41
C ALA A 269 -4.03 -12.98 -25.44
N ALA A 270 -4.60 -12.03 -24.70
CA ALA A 270 -6.03 -11.80 -24.59
C ALA A 270 -6.41 -10.42 -25.16
N ALA A 271 -7.30 -10.40 -26.15
CA ALA A 271 -7.90 -9.19 -26.70
C ALA A 271 -8.96 -8.63 -25.74
N SER A 272 -8.99 -7.31 -25.53
CA SER A 272 -9.96 -6.63 -24.64
C SER A 272 -10.71 -5.55 -25.41
N ASP A 273 -12.03 -5.47 -25.22
CA ASP A 273 -12.94 -4.54 -25.91
C ASP A 273 -13.24 -3.28 -25.06
N GLY A 274 -12.19 -2.72 -24.45
CA GLY A 274 -12.23 -1.39 -23.84
C GLY A 274 -13.07 -1.20 -22.56
N THR A 275 -13.72 -2.25 -22.03
CA THR A 275 -14.46 -2.18 -20.76
C THR A 275 -13.66 -2.85 -19.63
N THR A 276 -13.14 -2.02 -18.73
CA THR A 276 -12.60 -2.33 -17.38
C THR A 276 -12.31 -3.82 -17.11
N SER A 277 -11.13 -4.31 -17.51
CA SER A 277 -10.70 -5.66 -17.14
C SER A 277 -10.30 -5.66 -15.66
N LYS A 278 -11.18 -6.16 -14.78
CA LYS A 278 -10.84 -6.44 -13.38
C LYS A 278 -9.81 -7.58 -13.31
N PRO A 279 -8.84 -7.54 -12.38
CA PRO A 279 -7.89 -8.64 -12.19
C PRO A 279 -8.63 -9.97 -11.97
N GLY A 280 -8.25 -11.02 -12.72
CA GLY A 280 -8.77 -12.39 -12.54
C GLY A 280 -9.96 -12.80 -13.42
N GLN A 281 -10.50 -11.93 -14.28
CA GLN A 281 -11.52 -12.34 -15.26
C GLN A 281 -10.92 -12.55 -16.66
N PRO A 282 -11.16 -13.70 -17.32
CA PRO A 282 -10.87 -13.87 -18.74
C PRO A 282 -11.65 -12.84 -19.57
N ALA A 283 -10.99 -12.31 -20.60
CA ALA A 283 -11.59 -11.32 -21.50
C ALA A 283 -12.85 -11.86 -22.19
N ALA A 284 -13.91 -11.06 -22.23
CA ALA A 284 -15.13 -11.41 -22.93
C ALA A 284 -14.90 -11.39 -24.45
N ILE A 285 -15.22 -12.50 -25.13
CA ILE A 285 -15.09 -12.67 -26.57
C ILE A 285 -16.18 -11.83 -27.27
N PRO A 286 -15.86 -10.91 -28.20
CA PRO A 286 -16.87 -10.15 -28.92
C PRO A 286 -17.71 -11.06 -29.84
N ARG A 287 -19.01 -10.77 -29.95
CA ARG A 287 -19.89 -11.41 -30.94
C ARG A 287 -19.75 -10.68 -32.27
N ALA A 288 -19.31 -11.38 -33.32
CA ALA A 288 -19.17 -10.81 -34.64
C ALA A 288 -20.56 -10.52 -35.27
N SER A 289 -20.77 -9.28 -35.74
CA SER A 289 -21.89 -8.91 -36.62
C SER A 289 -21.31 -8.41 -37.95
N GLY A 290 -21.29 -9.28 -38.95
CA GLY A 290 -20.78 -8.99 -40.29
C GLY A 290 -20.48 -10.26 -41.10
N TRP A 291 -20.57 -10.17 -42.44
CA TRP A 291 -20.28 -11.27 -43.37
C TRP A 291 -18.76 -11.57 -43.49
N LEU A 292 -17.91 -10.63 -43.07
CA LEU A 292 -16.45 -10.80 -43.00
C LEU A 292 -15.99 -10.68 -41.55
N ARG A 293 -15.13 -11.61 -41.10
CA ARG A 293 -14.54 -11.58 -39.75
C ARG A 293 -13.63 -10.35 -39.65
N SER A 294 -14.00 -9.37 -38.83
CA SER A 294 -13.10 -8.26 -38.51
C SER A 294 -11.82 -8.80 -37.85
N PRO A 295 -10.62 -8.32 -38.22
CA PRO A 295 -9.40 -8.72 -37.55
C PRO A 295 -9.50 -8.38 -36.06
N GLN A 296 -9.24 -9.35 -35.19
CA GLN A 296 -9.13 -9.08 -33.76
C GLN A 296 -7.85 -8.27 -33.51
N ARG A 297 -7.95 -7.30 -32.59
CA ARG A 297 -6.83 -6.48 -32.17
C ARG A 297 -6.40 -6.84 -30.76
N PHE A 298 -5.09 -6.92 -30.57
CA PHE A 298 -4.46 -7.26 -29.31
C PHE A 298 -3.64 -6.06 -28.84
N PRO A 299 -3.74 -5.69 -27.55
CA PRO A 299 -2.96 -4.59 -27.02
C PRO A 299 -1.48 -5.00 -26.85
N VAL A 300 -0.61 -4.22 -27.48
CA VAL A 300 0.84 -4.26 -27.30
C VAL A 300 1.22 -3.09 -26.39
N ARG A 301 1.85 -3.40 -25.26
CA ARG A 301 2.36 -2.42 -24.29
C ARG A 301 3.74 -1.95 -24.72
N ILE A 302 3.85 -0.65 -24.92
CA ILE A 302 5.08 0.04 -25.30
C ILE A 302 5.49 0.96 -24.16
N VAL A 303 6.71 0.79 -23.69
CA VAL A 303 7.31 1.65 -22.66
C VAL A 303 8.19 2.68 -23.37
N LEU A 304 8.15 3.91 -22.87
CA LEU A 304 8.85 5.07 -23.42
C LEU A 304 9.94 5.52 -22.42
N PRO A 305 11.20 5.07 -22.57
CA PRO A 305 12.25 5.33 -21.57
C PRO A 305 12.53 6.81 -21.34
N ASP A 306 12.53 7.61 -22.41
CA ASP A 306 12.81 9.06 -22.38
C ASP A 306 11.60 9.90 -21.96
N TYR A 307 10.42 9.27 -21.85
CA TYR A 307 9.16 9.89 -21.45
C TYR A 307 8.86 9.71 -19.95
N MET A 308 9.56 8.78 -19.29
CA MET A 308 9.47 8.52 -17.83
C MET A 308 10.36 9.45 -17.01
N THR A 309 11.29 10.16 -17.64
CA THR A 309 12.35 10.96 -16.98
C THR A 309 12.25 12.47 -17.25
N ALA A 310 11.20 12.92 -17.95
CA ALA A 310 11.08 14.32 -18.37
C ALA A 310 10.84 15.26 -17.17
N VAL A 311 11.90 15.99 -16.87
CA VAL A 311 11.98 17.18 -16.02
C VAL A 311 10.88 18.17 -16.41
N GLU A 312 10.38 18.88 -15.39
CA GLU A 312 9.29 19.87 -15.33
C GLU A 312 9.31 20.99 -16.41
N THR A 313 10.34 21.06 -17.24
CA THR A 313 10.51 21.99 -18.36
C THR A 313 9.96 21.49 -19.70
N ASP A 314 9.63 20.20 -19.85
CA ASP A 314 9.00 19.68 -21.05
C ASP A 314 7.49 19.53 -20.78
N ASP A 315 6.66 20.27 -21.52
CA ASP A 315 5.21 20.49 -21.37
C ASP A 315 4.35 19.23 -21.66
N VAL A 316 4.86 18.08 -21.25
CA VAL A 316 4.29 16.77 -21.50
C VAL A 316 3.38 16.40 -20.35
N ARG A 317 2.23 17.08 -20.28
CA ARG A 317 1.15 16.66 -19.38
C ARG A 317 0.58 15.34 -19.88
N PHE A 318 0.72 14.28 -19.06
CA PHE A 318 0.14 12.96 -19.34
C PHE A 318 -1.36 13.10 -19.62
N SER A 319 -1.74 12.91 -20.88
CA SER A 319 -3.14 12.86 -21.27
C SER A 319 -3.56 11.41 -21.25
N LEU A 320 -4.15 10.97 -20.14
CA LEU A 320 -4.72 9.64 -20.06
C LEU A 320 -5.73 9.47 -21.23
N ASN A 321 -5.63 8.35 -21.93
CA ASN A 321 -6.40 8.04 -23.14
C ASN A 321 -6.12 8.98 -24.34
N GLY A 322 -5.03 9.76 -24.33
CA GLY A 322 -4.56 10.48 -25.51
C GLY A 322 -4.29 9.53 -26.67
N GLN A 323 -4.57 9.97 -27.90
CA GLN A 323 -4.33 9.15 -29.09
C GLN A 323 -2.84 9.19 -29.47
N ALA A 324 -2.38 8.10 -30.08
CA ALA A 324 -1.03 7.99 -30.57
C ALA A 324 -0.99 7.15 -31.86
N ASP A 325 -0.08 7.54 -32.74
CA ASP A 325 0.34 6.75 -33.88
C ASP A 325 1.62 5.98 -33.52
N VAL A 326 1.63 4.69 -33.84
CA VAL A 326 2.69 3.77 -33.44
C VAL A 326 3.14 2.95 -34.62
N ILE A 327 4.46 2.91 -34.84
CA ILE A 327 5.10 1.97 -35.77
C ILE A 327 6.13 1.11 -35.04
N VAL A 328 6.07 -0.21 -35.21
CA VAL A 328 7.02 -1.15 -34.62
C VAL A 328 7.98 -1.64 -35.70
N TYR A 329 9.27 -1.69 -35.39
CA TYR A 329 10.29 -2.21 -36.30
C TYR A 329 10.64 -3.65 -35.92
N THR A 330 10.11 -4.62 -36.66
CA THR A 330 10.38 -6.05 -36.39
C THR A 330 11.57 -6.55 -37.22
N GLY A 331 12.59 -7.09 -36.55
CA GLY A 331 13.80 -7.63 -37.18
C GLY A 331 14.73 -6.62 -37.88
N ASP A 332 15.81 -7.13 -38.47
CA ASP A 332 16.94 -6.34 -39.02
C ASP A 332 16.77 -5.97 -40.51
N ASN A 333 15.55 -5.64 -40.95
CA ASN A 333 15.29 -5.27 -42.35
C ASN A 333 15.54 -3.77 -42.59
N THR A 334 16.74 -3.42 -43.04
CA THR A 334 17.16 -2.02 -43.27
C THR A 334 16.27 -1.26 -44.25
N LEU A 335 15.82 -1.88 -45.34
CA LEU A 335 14.98 -1.23 -46.35
C LEU A 335 13.57 -0.90 -45.82
N LEU A 336 12.91 -1.85 -45.18
CA LEU A 336 11.55 -1.64 -44.65
C LEU A 336 11.57 -0.70 -43.45
N ASN A 337 12.55 -0.83 -42.55
CA ASN A 337 12.69 0.03 -41.39
C ASN A 337 13.01 1.49 -41.77
N THR A 338 13.72 1.73 -42.87
CA THR A 338 13.99 3.11 -43.36
C THR A 338 12.75 3.73 -43.99
N ILE A 339 11.98 2.97 -44.76
CA ILE A 339 10.72 3.45 -45.33
C ILE A 339 9.67 3.67 -44.23
N GLY A 340 9.59 2.79 -43.24
CA GLY A 340 8.75 2.98 -42.05
C GLY A 340 9.11 4.25 -41.25
N ARG A 341 10.42 4.54 -41.08
CA ARG A 341 10.88 5.79 -40.47
C ARG A 341 10.53 7.03 -41.29
N ALA A 342 10.59 6.95 -42.62
CA ALA A 342 10.13 8.03 -43.49
C ALA A 342 8.61 8.23 -43.36
N TYR A 343 7.84 7.14 -43.31
CA TYR A 343 6.39 7.17 -43.16
C TYR A 343 5.97 7.84 -41.84
N ILE A 344 6.49 7.43 -40.69
CA ILE A 344 6.11 8.01 -39.40
C ILE A 344 6.52 9.49 -39.28
N ARG A 345 7.60 9.93 -39.95
CA ARG A 345 7.97 11.35 -40.06
C ARG A 345 6.98 12.16 -40.91
N VAL A 346 6.48 11.57 -41.99
CA VAL A 346 5.43 12.21 -42.79
C VAL A 346 4.14 12.31 -41.97
N VAL A 347 3.76 11.24 -41.27
CA VAL A 347 2.60 11.23 -40.36
C VAL A 347 2.77 12.26 -39.25
N SER A 348 3.96 12.40 -38.67
CA SER A 348 4.22 13.41 -37.63
C SER A 348 4.16 14.85 -38.14
N TRP A 349 4.38 15.10 -39.43
CA TRP A 349 4.09 16.41 -40.03
C TRP A 349 2.60 16.61 -40.27
N PHE A 350 1.89 15.57 -40.69
CA PHE A 350 0.44 15.65 -40.88
C PHE A 350 -0.34 15.79 -39.56
N SER A 351 0.22 15.37 -38.42
CA SER A 351 -0.40 15.64 -37.12
C SER A 351 -0.46 17.13 -36.75
N TYR A 352 0.26 18.03 -37.46
CA TYR A 352 0.04 19.47 -37.35
C TYR A 352 -1.21 19.97 -38.09
N ALA A 353 -1.70 19.21 -39.07
CA ALA A 353 -2.76 19.64 -39.97
C ALA A 353 -4.17 19.23 -39.49
N TYR A 354 -4.27 18.52 -38.36
CA TYR A 354 -5.51 17.95 -37.84
C TYR A 354 -5.87 18.51 -36.46
#